data_AF-D4RYX9-F1
#
_entry.id   AF-D4RYX9-F1
#
_cell.length_a   1.000
_cell.length_b   1.000
_cell.length_c   1.000
_cell.angle_alpha   90.00
_cell.angle_beta   90.00
_cell.angle_gamma   90.00
#
_symmetry.space_group_name_H-M   'P 1'
#
loop_
_entity.id
_entity.type
_entity.pdbx_description
1 polymer ?
#
loop_
_entity_poly.entity_id
_entity_poly.type
_entity_poly.pdbx_seq_one_letter_code
_entity_poly.pdbx_strand_id
1 'polypeptide(L)' 'MPSGWVVTNFETLLSYEQPTNYIVKNTNYNSEYETPVLTAGKSFILGYTDEKENIFSELPVIIFDDFTTESKFVDFPFKV' A
#
# COMPACT_ATOMS: atom_id res chain seq x y z
N MET A 1 1.25 30.84 -2.06
CA MET A 1 0.55 30.13 -0.97
C MET A 1 -0.59 31.03 -0.49
N PRO A 2 -1.84 30.56 -0.43
CA PRO A 2 -2.93 31.35 0.13
C PRO A 2 -2.67 31.71 1.60
N SER A 3 -3.29 32.79 2.08
CA SER A 3 -3.16 33.19 3.49
C SER A 3 -3.58 32.05 4.42
N GLY A 4 -2.76 31.75 5.44
CA GLY A 4 -2.99 30.67 6.40
C GLY A 4 -2.41 29.30 6.01
N TRP A 5 -1.83 29.15 4.82
CA TRP A 5 -1.16 27.90 4.43
C TRP A 5 0.29 27.85 4.90
N VAL A 6 0.73 26.67 5.35
CA VAL A 6 2.11 26.40 5.78
C VAL A 6 2.73 25.31 4.92
N VAL A 7 4.02 25.44 4.63
CA VAL A 7 4.82 24.34 4.06
C VAL A 7 5.30 23.47 5.22
N THR A 8 5.10 22.16 5.12
CA THR A 8 5.53 21.21 6.14
C THR A 8 6.10 19.95 5.48
N ASN A 9 6.83 19.15 6.27
CA ASN A 9 7.33 17.85 5.85
C ASN A 9 6.26 16.77 6.06
N PHE A 10 6.35 15.67 5.30
CA PHE A 10 5.46 14.53 5.48
C PHE A 10 5.56 13.91 6.87
N GLU A 11 6.78 13.80 7.42
CA GLU A 11 7.02 13.26 8.76
C GLU A 11 6.29 14.01 9.89
N THR A 12 5.84 15.25 9.63
CA THR A 12 5.05 16.04 10.59
C THR A 12 3.59 15.60 10.63
N LEU A 13 3.09 14.99 9.55
CA LEU A 13 1.68 14.64 9.38
C LEU A 13 1.45 13.13 9.23
N LEU A 14 2.47 12.39 8.82
CA LEU A 14 2.40 10.97 8.45
C LEU A 14 3.46 10.18 9.21
N SER A 15 3.05 9.01 9.70
CA SER A 15 3.98 7.98 10.19
C SER A 15 4.45 7.12 9.03
N TYR A 16 5.74 6.82 8.98
CA TYR A 16 6.33 5.96 7.96
C TYR A 16 6.46 4.52 8.47
N GLU A 17 6.09 3.57 7.63
CA GLU A 17 6.25 2.14 7.87
C GLU A 17 6.77 1.44 6.60
N GLN A 18 7.70 0.49 6.77
CA GLN A 18 8.16 -0.36 5.67
C GLN A 18 7.25 -1.58 5.50
N PRO A 19 7.00 -2.02 4.26
CA PRO A 19 5.97 -3.02 4.01
C PRO A 19 6.43 -4.47 4.19
N THR A 20 7.65 -4.70 4.71
CA THR A 20 8.29 -6.03 4.84
C THR A 20 7.41 -7.07 5.51
N ASN A 21 6.61 -6.68 6.51
CA ASN A 21 5.70 -7.59 7.21
C ASN A 21 4.58 -8.10 6.29
N TYR A 22 4.17 -7.32 5.31
CA TYR A 22 3.02 -7.57 4.43
C TYR A 22 3.41 -8.21 3.11
N ILE A 23 4.70 -8.54 2.92
CA ILE A 23 5.18 -9.24 1.73
C ILE A 23 4.54 -10.64 1.70
N VAL A 24 3.96 -11.00 0.56
CA VAL A 24 3.47 -12.35 0.32
C VAL A 24 4.59 -13.39 0.38
N LYS A 25 4.32 -14.54 0.98
CA LYS A 25 5.26 -15.67 1.06
C LYS A 25 5.19 -16.55 -0.18
N ASN A 26 4.04 -16.57 -0.88
CA ASN A 26 3.81 -17.36 -2.08
C ASN A 26 3.21 -16.51 -3.22
N THR A 27 3.62 -16.80 -4.46
CA THR A 27 3.16 -16.15 -5.69
C THR A 27 2.09 -16.92 -6.46
N ASN A 28 1.51 -17.97 -5.86
CA ASN A 28 0.38 -18.74 -6.40
C ASN A 28 -0.94 -17.94 -6.36
N TYR A 29 -0.99 -16.81 -7.06
CA TYR A 29 -2.15 -15.93 -7.07
C TYR A 29 -3.34 -16.57 -7.81
N ASN A 30 -4.54 -16.33 -7.31
CA ASN A 30 -5.79 -16.79 -7.95
C ASN A 30 -6.87 -15.71 -7.76
N SER A 31 -7.64 -15.43 -8.81
CA SER A 31 -8.76 -14.47 -8.76
C SER A 31 -9.90 -14.86 -7.81
N GLU A 32 -9.96 -16.11 -7.36
CA GLU A 32 -10.93 -16.58 -6.37
C GLU A 32 -10.50 -16.28 -4.92
N TYR A 33 -9.26 -15.84 -4.70
CA TYR A 33 -8.78 -15.50 -3.36
C TYR A 33 -9.20 -14.08 -2.95
N GLU A 34 -9.22 -13.85 -1.64
CA GLU A 34 -9.85 -12.66 -1.04
C GLU A 34 -8.89 -11.47 -0.92
N THR A 35 -7.63 -11.71 -0.58
CA THR A 35 -6.71 -10.65 -0.18
C THR A 35 -5.99 -10.09 -1.41
N PRO A 36 -6.19 -8.82 -1.81
CA PRO A 36 -5.48 -8.24 -2.95
C PRO A 36 -4.01 -8.05 -2.63
N VAL A 37 -3.17 -8.33 -3.63
CA VAL A 37 -1.72 -8.11 -3.61
C VAL A 37 -1.43 -6.89 -4.48
N LEU A 38 -0.84 -5.85 -3.90
CA LEU A 38 -0.54 -4.60 -4.61
C LEU A 38 0.86 -4.62 -5.21
N THR A 39 1.08 -3.84 -6.27
CA THR A 39 2.41 -3.72 -6.89
C THR A 39 2.71 -2.30 -7.37
N ALA A 40 4.01 -2.03 -7.46
CA ALA A 40 4.65 -0.89 -8.13
C ALA A 40 4.41 -0.86 -9.66
N GLY A 41 3.93 -1.95 -10.24
CA GLY A 41 3.76 -2.11 -11.68
C GLY A 41 2.63 -1.28 -12.30
N LYS A 42 2.47 -1.43 -13.64
CA LYS A 42 1.42 -0.75 -14.43
C LYS A 42 0.00 -1.05 -13.93
N SER A 43 -0.24 -2.24 -13.41
CA SER A 43 -1.50 -2.60 -12.75
C SER A 43 -1.36 -2.40 -11.25
N PHE A 44 -2.34 -1.76 -10.61
CA PHE A 44 -2.31 -1.52 -9.16
C PHE A 44 -2.42 -2.81 -8.34
N ILE A 45 -3.29 -3.73 -8.78
CA ILE A 45 -3.43 -5.07 -8.20
C ILE A 45 -2.64 -6.05 -9.07
N LEU A 46 -1.75 -6.81 -8.44
CA LEU A 46 -0.96 -7.88 -9.05
C LEU A 46 -1.78 -9.19 -9.15
N GLY A 47 -2.58 -9.46 -8.14
CA GLY A 47 -3.39 -10.68 -7.99
C GLY A 47 -4.04 -10.73 -6.62
N TYR A 48 -4.52 -11.91 -6.22
CA TYR A 48 -5.06 -12.15 -4.89
C TYR A 48 -4.40 -13.37 -4.25
N THR A 49 -4.21 -13.33 -2.94
CA THR A 49 -3.59 -14.39 -2.13
C THR A 49 -4.58 -14.92 -1.08
N ASP A 50 -4.46 -16.20 -0.76
CA ASP A 50 -5.21 -16.87 0.32
C ASP A 50 -4.52 -16.73 1.69
N GLU A 51 -3.34 -16.11 1.75
CA GLU A 51 -2.64 -15.82 3.00
C GLU A 51 -3.53 -14.99 3.95
N LYS A 52 -3.62 -15.46 5.21
CA LYS A 52 -4.43 -14.84 6.26
C LYS A 52 -3.60 -14.07 7.30
N GLU A 53 -2.28 -14.22 7.24
CA GLU A 53 -1.34 -13.58 8.17
C GLU A 53 -0.71 -12.33 7.54
N ASN A 54 -0.40 -11.35 8.40
CA ASN A 54 0.24 -10.09 8.04
C ASN A 54 -0.45 -9.41 6.84
N ILE A 55 -1.76 -9.22 6.96
CA ILE A 55 -2.54 -8.37 6.06
C ILE A 55 -2.50 -6.95 6.65
N PHE A 56 -2.10 -5.96 5.86
CA PHE A 56 -2.15 -4.58 6.30
C PHE A 56 -3.62 -4.15 6.42
N SER A 57 -4.00 -3.60 7.57
CA SER A 57 -5.38 -3.19 7.86
C SER A 57 -5.50 -1.86 8.61
N GLU A 58 -4.39 -1.15 8.84
CA GLU A 58 -4.39 0.19 9.44
C GLU A 58 -4.72 1.25 8.38
N LEU A 59 -6.01 1.40 8.09
CA LEU A 59 -6.52 2.16 6.96
C LEU A 59 -7.12 3.51 7.38
N PRO A 60 -7.16 4.50 6.48
CA PRO A 60 -6.55 4.50 5.15
C PRO A 60 -5.05 4.75 5.18
N VAL A 61 -4.34 4.33 4.13
CA VAL A 61 -2.89 4.55 3.97
C VAL A 61 -2.56 5.13 2.60
N ILE A 62 -1.41 5.80 2.52
CA ILE A 62 -0.82 6.25 1.26
C ILE A 62 0.42 5.40 0.99
N ILE A 63 0.44 4.74 -0.16
CA ILE A 63 1.62 4.01 -0.65
C ILE A 63 2.39 4.96 -1.55
N PHE A 64 3.67 5.13 -1.26
CA PHE A 64 4.63 5.84 -2.11
C PHE A 64 5.51 4.81 -2.81
N ASP A 65 5.45 4.80 -4.14
CA ASP A 65 6.25 3.90 -4.96
C ASP A 65 7.59 4.51 -5.34
N ASP A 66 8.68 3.78 -5.15
CA ASP A 66 10.04 4.28 -5.39
C ASP A 66 10.49 4.18 -6.86
N PHE A 67 9.86 3.32 -7.66
CA PHE A 67 10.16 3.17 -9.10
C PHE A 67 9.39 4.16 -9.98
N THR A 68 8.09 4.32 -9.71
CA THR A 68 7.17 5.15 -10.52
C THR A 68 6.92 6.52 -9.91
N THR A 69 7.31 6.75 -8.65
CA THR A 69 7.03 7.99 -7.89
C THR A 69 5.54 8.29 -7.72
N GLU A 70 4.68 7.32 -8.00
CA GLU A 70 3.25 7.44 -7.79
C GLU A 70 2.91 7.39 -6.29
N SER A 71 1.86 8.13 -5.92
CA SER A 71 1.23 8.01 -4.61
C SER A 71 -0.17 7.43 -4.79
N LYS A 72 -0.47 6.38 -4.04
CA LYS A 72 -1.74 5.65 -4.13
C LYS A 72 -2.43 5.66 -2.79
N PHE A 73 -3.67 6.11 -2.75
CA PHE A 73 -4.52 6.05 -1.58
C PHE A 73 -5.20 4.68 -1.53
N VAL A 74 -5.11 4.01 -0.38
CA VAL A 74 -5.66 2.66 -0.19
C VAL A 74 -6.54 2.64 1.06
N ASP A 75 -7.78 2.19 0.88
CA ASP A 75 -8.82 2.15 1.90
C ASP A 75 -9.40 0.74 2.13
N PHE A 76 -8.71 -0.29 1.61
CA PHE A 76 -9.05 -1.70 1.79
C PHE A 76 -7.83 -2.52 2.25
N PRO A 77 -8.00 -3.64 2.98
CA PRO A 77 -6.88 -4.45 3.44
C PRO A 77 -6.10 -5.11 2.29
N PHE A 78 -4.79 -5.22 2.42
CA PHE A 78 -3.94 -5.74 1.33
C PHE A 78 -2.64 -6.41 1.82
N LYS A 79 -1.97 -7.07 0.88
CA LYS A 79 -0.55 -7.46 0.95
C LYS A 79 0.23 -6.85 -0.22
N VAL A 80 1.56 -6.91 -0.17
CA VAL A 80 2.46 -6.48 -1.26
C VAL A 80 3.35 -7.62 -1.74
#